data_AF-A0A7K5FV77-F1
#
_entry.id   AF-A0A7K5FV77-F1
#
_cell.length_a   1.000
_cell.length_b   1.000
_cell.length_c   1.000
_cell.angle_alpha   90.00
_cell.angle_beta   90.00
_cell.angle_gamma   90.00
#
_symmetry.space_group_name_H-M   'P 1'
#
loop_
_entity.id
_entity.type
_entity.pdbx_description
1 polymer ?
#
loop_
_entity_poly.entity_id
_entity_poly.type
_entity_poly.pdbx_seq_one_letter_code
_entity_poly.pdbx_strand_id
1 'polypeptide(L)' 'MPFTSRLAHSLLRSAVRPGPAPRGLISGPPQEPLGTGETIVGLTAIFITFLGPAAWLLCHLEDYKKRE' A
#
# COMPACT_ATOMS: atom_id res chain seq x y z
N MET A 1 -56.16 -5.31 10.77
CA MET A 1 -55.50 -4.93 9.50
C MET A 1 -54.03 -4.57 9.78
N PRO A 2 -53.03 -5.46 9.58
CA PRO A 2 -51.63 -5.19 9.92
C PRO A 2 -50.75 -4.90 8.67
N PHE A 3 -51.32 -4.29 7.64
CA PHE A 3 -50.58 -3.96 6.41
C PHE A 3 -49.86 -2.61 6.49
N THR A 4 -50.40 -1.68 7.29
CA THR A 4 -49.81 -0.35 7.49
C THR A 4 -48.49 -0.40 8.28
N SER A 5 -48.36 -1.33 9.23
CA SER A 5 -47.14 -1.47 10.02
C SER A 5 -45.95 -1.98 9.19
N ARG A 6 -46.15 -2.95 8.29
CA ARG A 6 -45.05 -3.51 7.48
C ARG A 6 -44.47 -2.50 6.50
N LEU A 7 -45.32 -1.65 5.92
CA LEU A 7 -44.90 -0.56 5.05
C LEU A 7 -44.15 0.52 5.84
N ALA A 8 -44.68 0.93 6.99
CA ALA A 8 -44.01 1.91 7.86
C ALA A 8 -42.63 1.41 8.31
N HIS A 9 -42.51 0.15 8.71
CA HIS A 9 -41.23 -0.45 9.10
C HIS A 9 -40.25 -0.63 7.92
N SER A 10 -40.75 -0.86 6.71
CA SER A 10 -39.92 -0.93 5.49
C SER A 10 -39.31 0.42 5.14
N LEU A 11 -40.14 1.48 5.21
CA LEU A 11 -39.72 2.85 4.94
C LEU A 11 -38.75 3.38 6.00
N LEU A 12 -39.02 3.13 7.29
CA LEU A 12 -38.10 3.49 8.38
C LEU A 12 -36.73 2.81 8.21
N ARG A 13 -36.73 1.53 7.82
CA ARG A 13 -35.49 0.76 7.66
C ARG A 13 -34.68 1.21 6.43
N SER A 14 -35.33 1.75 5.40
CA SER A 14 -34.68 2.36 4.25
C SER A 14 -34.04 3.71 4.62
N ALA A 15 -34.76 4.54 5.39
CA ALA A 15 -34.27 5.85 5.83
C ALA A 15 -33.09 5.79 6.82
N VAL A 16 -32.94 4.67 7.54
CA VAL A 16 -31.86 4.47 8.53
C VAL A 16 -30.64 3.75 7.92
N ARG A 17 -30.68 3.31 6.66
CA ARG A 17 -29.48 2.75 6.01
C ARG A 17 -28.45 3.87 5.83
N PRO A 18 -27.25 3.76 6.42
CA PRO A 18 -26.17 4.69 6.12
C PRO A 18 -25.94 4.63 4.60
N GLY A 19 -26.02 5.80 3.94
CA GLY A 19 -25.58 5.91 2.55
C GLY A 19 -24.14 5.41 2.40
N PRO A 20 -23.69 5.07 1.18
CA PRO A 20 -22.32 4.63 0.96
C PRO A 20 -21.36 5.66 1.56
N ALA A 21 -20.66 5.26 2.63
CA ALA A 21 -19.66 6.10 3.26
C ALA A 21 -18.57 6.42 2.21
N PRO A 22 -18.04 7.65 2.17
CA PRO A 22 -16.93 7.97 1.27
C PRO A 22 -15.79 6.97 1.49
N ARG A 23 -15.51 6.16 0.47
CA ARG A 23 -14.51 5.10 0.54
C ARG A 23 -13.15 5.72 0.23
N GLY A 24 -12.40 6.00 1.29
CA GLY A 24 -10.97 6.31 1.22
C GLY A 24 -10.62 7.80 1.28
N LEU A 25 -9.40 8.05 1.75
CA LEU A 25 -8.75 9.35 1.65
C LEU A 25 -8.40 9.59 0.18
N ILE A 26 -9.00 10.62 -0.42
CA ILE A 26 -8.61 11.09 -1.75
C ILE A 26 -7.47 12.09 -1.55
N SER A 27 -6.26 11.70 -1.93
CA SER A 27 -5.13 12.62 -1.94
C SER A 27 -5.23 13.59 -3.12
N GLY A 28 -4.84 14.84 -2.90
CA GLY A 28 -4.62 15.80 -3.97
C GLY A 28 -3.44 15.41 -4.88
N PRO A 29 -3.17 16.18 -5.95
CA PRO A 29 -2.03 15.95 -6.81
C PRO A 29 -0.70 16.03 -6.04
N PRO A 30 0.34 15.31 -6.46
CA PRO A 30 1.66 15.40 -5.86
C PRO A 30 2.23 16.82 -6.03
N GLN A 31 2.89 17.34 -5.00
CA GLN A 31 3.59 18.63 -5.09
C GLN A 31 4.75 18.56 -6.08
N GLU A 32 5.48 17.44 -6.05
CA GLU A 32 6.60 17.12 -6.94
C GLU A 32 6.35 15.74 -7.55
N PRO A 33 5.87 15.65 -8.81
CA PRO A 33 5.62 14.37 -9.45
C PRO A 33 6.95 13.69 -9.81
N LEU A 34 7.19 12.51 -9.26
CA LEU A 34 8.36 11.71 -9.61
C LEU A 34 8.24 11.20 -11.05
N GLY A 35 9.26 11.49 -11.85
CA GLY A 35 9.39 10.95 -13.19
C GLY A 35 9.85 9.49 -13.19
N THR A 36 9.74 8.84 -14.35
CA THR A 36 10.24 7.47 -14.55
C THR A 36 11.73 7.36 -14.24
N GLY A 37 12.53 8.35 -14.64
CA GLY A 37 13.98 8.36 -14.40
C GLY A 37 14.33 8.38 -12.91
N GLU A 38 13.71 9.28 -12.14
CA GLU A 38 13.93 9.40 -10.70
C GLU A 38 13.49 8.13 -9.95
N THR A 39 12.37 7.55 -10.38
CA THR A 39 11.86 6.31 -9.81
C THR A 39 12.82 5.14 -10.04
N ILE A 40 13.38 5.01 -11.25
CA ILE A 40 14.37 3.99 -11.57
C ILE A 40 15.62 4.18 -10.72
N VAL A 41 16.16 5.40 -10.66
CA VAL A 41 17.36 5.70 -9.87
C VAL A 41 17.13 5.38 -8.39
N GLY A 42 16.00 5.84 -7.82
CA GLY A 42 15.66 5.58 -6.42
C GLY A 42 15.52 4.10 -6.12
N LEU A 43 14.80 3.36 -6.97
CA LEU A 43 14.61 1.92 -6.80
C LEU A 43 15.95 1.18 -6.91
N THR A 44 16.74 1.44 -7.95
CA THR A 44 18.05 0.80 -8.13
C THR A 44 18.99 1.13 -6.96
N ALA A 45 19.00 2.36 -6.46
CA ALA A 45 19.82 2.75 -5.32
C ALA A 45 19.45 1.96 -4.06
N ILE A 46 18.16 1.78 -3.77
CA ILE A 46 17.68 0.96 -2.65
C ILE A 46 18.21 -0.48 -2.79
N PHE A 47 18.04 -1.09 -3.96
CA PHE A 47 18.50 -2.46 -4.19
C PHE A 47 20.01 -2.60 -4.02
N ILE A 48 20.81 -1.71 -4.62
CA ILE A 48 22.27 -1.74 -4.51
C ILE A 48 22.71 -1.54 -3.05
N THR A 49 22.03 -0.69 -2.28
CA THR A 49 22.39 -0.41 -0.88
C THR A 49 22.27 -1.65 0.00
N PHE A 50 21.23 -2.47 -0.21
CA PHE A 50 21.05 -3.71 0.56
C PHE A 50 21.83 -4.90 -0.03
N LEU A 51 21.76 -5.07 -1.35
CA LEU A 51 22.35 -6.24 -2.03
C LEU A 51 23.86 -6.09 -2.23
N GLY A 52 24.39 -4.88 -2.35
CA GLY A 52 25.83 -4.66 -2.56
C GLY A 52 26.68 -5.22 -1.42
N PRO A 53 26.45 -4.81 -0.16
CA PRO A 53 27.16 -5.37 0.98
C PRO A 53 26.94 -6.88 1.14
N ALA A 54 25.71 -7.36 0.91
CA ALA A 54 25.39 -8.78 0.98
C ALA A 54 26.14 -9.60 -0.09
N ALA A 55 26.18 -9.11 -1.33
CA ALA A 55 26.91 -9.74 -2.43
C ALA A 55 28.40 -9.79 -2.14
N TRP A 56 28.98 -8.69 -1.67
CA TRP A 56 30.39 -8.67 -1.27
C TRP A 56 30.69 -9.71 -0.16
N LEU A 57 29.87 -9.74 0.89
CA LEU A 57 30.03 -10.70 1.98
C LEU A 57 29.95 -12.15 1.49
N LEU A 58 28.96 -12.45 0.65
CA LEU A 58 28.73 -13.79 0.10
C LEU A 58 29.87 -14.24 -0.83
N CYS A 59 30.41 -13.34 -1.65
CA CYS A 59 31.53 -13.64 -2.54
C CYS A 59 32.82 -13.99 -1.77
N HIS A 60 33.00 -13.45 -0.57
CA HIS A 60 34.23 -13.65 0.23
C HIS A 60 34.10 -14.78 1.27
N LEU A 61 33.00 -15.55 1.28
CA LEU A 61 32.82 -16.63 2.27
C LEU A 61 33.93 -17.69 2.23
N GLU A 62 34.45 -18.01 1.04
CA GLU A 62 35.55 -18.96 0.90
C GLU A 62 36.88 -18.42 1.43
N ASP A 63 37.09 -17.11 1.34
CA ASP A 63 38.27 -16.45 1.89
C ASP A 63 38.19 -16.39 3.42
N TYR A 64 37.01 -16.12 3.98
CA TYR A 64 36.81 -16.15 5.44
C TYR A 64 36.93 -17.54 6.07
N LYS A 65 36.77 -18.60 5.28
CA LYS A 65 36.91 -19.99 5.74
C LYS A 65 38.37 -20.37 5.97
N LYS A 66 39.31 -19.75 5.25
CA LYS A 66 40.74 -19.96 5.42
C LYS A 66 41.20 -19.16 6.63
N ARG A 67 41.40 -19.86 7.74
CA ARG A 67 42.15 -19.34 8.87
C ARG A 67 43.58 -19.80 8.68
N GLU A 68 44.40 -18.94 8.11
CA GLU A 68 45.84 -18.98 8.41
C GLU A 68 46.07 -18.86 9.92
#